data_AF-A0A7X0IUP9-F1
#
_entry.id   AF-A0A7X0IUP9-F1
#
_cell.length_a   1.000
_cell.length_b   1.000
_cell.length_c   1.000
_cell.angle_alpha   90.00
_cell.angle_beta   90.00
_cell.angle_gamma   90.00
#
_symmetry.space_group_name_H-M   'P 1'
#
loop_
_entity.id
_entity.type
_entity.pdbx_description
1 polymer ?
#
loop_
_entity_poly.entity_id
_entity_poly.type
_entity_poly.pdbx_seq_one_letter_code
_entity_poly.pdbx_strand_id
1 'polypeptide(L)'
;MNTAAIQSLADWPLIFLALRIVLTTLFWSDVFLGIAKFNDFAGAVQRAGLPYPHFVAAAAIVFLSVTSLLVITNFNQWGWIAASALVVFTLLTIPYGHAFWTFPQPRRAQELHFVLEHISVVGGLLLLIAVFLSNAGVSPV
;
A
#
# COMPACT_ATOMS: atom_id res chain seq x y z
N MET A 1 -11.56 3.54 31.23
CA MET A 1 -10.41 4.39 30.85
C MET A 1 -10.89 5.83 30.83
N ASN A 2 -10.17 6.75 31.47
CA ASN A 2 -10.41 8.20 31.39
C ASN A 2 -10.13 8.67 29.94
N THR A 3 -11.06 9.40 29.33
CA THR A 3 -10.95 9.98 27.98
C THR A 3 -9.67 10.80 27.77
N ALA A 4 -9.16 11.44 28.81
CA ALA A 4 -7.91 12.21 28.79
C ALA A 4 -6.67 11.33 28.57
N ALA A 5 -6.67 10.08 29.04
CA ALA A 5 -5.58 9.14 28.79
C ALA A 5 -5.59 8.57 27.36
N ILE A 6 -6.75 8.60 26.69
CA ILE A 6 -6.87 8.23 25.27
C ILE A 6 -6.42 9.41 24.39
N GLN A 7 -6.79 10.63 24.76
CA GLN A 7 -6.34 11.85 24.09
C GLN A 7 -4.81 12.00 24.15
N SER A 8 -4.20 11.73 25.30
CA SER A 8 -2.74 11.82 25.44
C SER A 8 -1.97 10.82 24.56
N LEU A 9 -2.57 9.69 24.16
CA LEU A 9 -1.99 8.76 23.18
C LEU A 9 -2.14 9.28 21.74
N ALA A 10 -3.24 9.98 21.43
CA ALA A 10 -3.44 10.61 20.12
C ALA A 10 -2.52 11.82 19.92
N ASP A 11 -2.11 12.50 20.99
CA ASP A 11 -1.26 13.69 20.91
C ASP A 11 0.22 13.38 20.59
N TRP A 12 0.60 12.09 20.47
CA TRP A 12 1.99 11.70 20.23
C TRP A 12 2.29 11.64 18.74
N PRO A 13 3.07 12.60 18.17
CA PRO A 13 3.43 12.58 16.75
C PRO A 13 4.19 11.32 16.35
N LEU A 14 4.88 10.69 17.32
CA LEU A 14 5.59 9.43 17.15
C LEU A 14 4.64 8.24 16.91
N ILE A 15 3.45 8.24 17.51
CA ILE A 15 2.47 7.16 17.30
C ILE A 15 1.96 7.19 15.86
N PHE A 16 1.57 8.36 15.34
CA PHE A 16 1.16 8.50 13.95
C PHE A 16 2.28 8.19 12.97
N LEU A 17 3.53 8.53 13.28
CA LEU A 17 4.68 8.13 12.47
C LEU A 17 4.85 6.60 12.45
N ALA A 18 4.82 5.96 13.62
CA ALA A 18 4.93 4.50 13.73
C ALA A 18 3.81 3.78 12.97
N LEU A 19 2.56 4.26 13.06
CA LEU A 19 1.43 3.70 12.33
C LEU A 19 1.62 3.78 10.81
N ARG A 20 2.14 4.90 10.30
CA ARG A 20 2.44 5.06 8.86
C ARG A 20 3.57 4.13 8.41
N ILE A 21 4.59 3.92 9.24
CA ILE A 21 5.67 2.96 8.96
C ILE A 21 5.11 1.55 8.92
N VAL A 22 4.34 1.15 9.94
CA VAL A 22 3.72 -0.18 10.00
C VAL A 22 2.81 -0.42 8.79
N LEU A 23 1.93 0.53 8.46
CA LEU A 23 1.01 0.42 7.33
C LEU A 23 1.74 0.27 5.99
N THR A 24 2.91 0.90 5.84
CA THR A 24 3.69 0.84 4.59
C THR A 24 4.65 -0.35 4.51
N THR A 25 4.74 -1.19 5.55
CA THR A 25 5.68 -2.32 5.61
C THR A 25 5.49 -3.28 4.45
N LEU A 26 4.24 -3.56 4.04
CA LEU A 26 3.95 -4.44 2.91
C LEU A 26 4.57 -3.93 1.60
N PHE A 27 4.46 -2.63 1.32
CA PHE A 27 5.05 -2.03 0.13
C PHE A 27 6.59 -2.04 0.18
N TRP A 28 7.18 -1.83 1.36
CA TRP A 28 8.63 -1.94 1.52
C TRP A 28 9.11 -3.39 1.31
N SER A 29 8.36 -4.39 1.75
CA SER A 29 8.72 -5.78 1.44
C SER A 29 8.70 -6.06 -0.07
N ASP A 30 7.72 -5.52 -0.80
CA ASP A 30 7.67 -5.67 -2.26
C ASP A 30 8.83 -4.95 -2.95
N VAL A 31 9.23 -3.77 -2.48
CA VAL A 31 10.40 -3.03 -2.98
C VAL A 31 11.68 -3.86 -2.76
N PHE A 32 11.93 -4.33 -1.55
CA PHE A 32 13.17 -5.05 -1.24
C PHE A 32 13.25 -6.39 -1.97
N LEU A 33 12.15 -7.14 -2.01
CA LEU A 33 12.08 -8.41 -2.75
C LEU A 33 12.17 -8.17 -4.26
N GLY A 34 11.52 -7.13 -4.77
CA GLY A 34 11.58 -6.73 -6.17
C GLY A 34 12.98 -6.34 -6.62
N ILE A 35 13.75 -5.66 -5.77
CA ILE A 35 15.16 -5.35 -6.05
C ILE A 35 16.01 -6.62 -5.99
N ALA A 36 15.86 -7.43 -4.95
CA ALA A 36 16.64 -8.66 -4.77
C ALA A 36 16.38 -9.71 -5.86
N LYS A 37 15.15 -9.76 -6.38
CA LYS A 37 14.67 -10.73 -7.38
C LYS A 37 14.08 -10.05 -8.60
N PHE A 38 14.79 -9.06 -9.13
CA PHE A 38 14.29 -8.21 -10.21
C PHE A 38 13.83 -8.97 -11.45
N ASN A 39 14.59 -9.99 -11.87
CA ASN A 39 14.23 -10.80 -13.05
C ASN A 39 12.96 -11.64 -12.82
N ASP A 40 12.76 -12.17 -11.61
CA ASP A 40 11.54 -12.92 -11.27
C ASP A 40 10.31 -12.00 -11.28
N PHE A 41 10.49 -10.76 -10.78
CA PHE A 41 9.43 -9.76 -10.77
C PHE A 41 9.07 -9.30 -12.19
N ALA A 42 10.06 -9.02 -13.04
CA ALA A 42 9.84 -8.76 -14.46
C ALA A 42 9.14 -9.95 -15.15
N GLY A 43 9.51 -11.18 -14.81
CA GLY A 43 8.82 -12.38 -15.30
C GLY A 43 7.35 -12.46 -14.85
N ALA A 44 7.03 -12.01 -13.63
CA ALA A 44 5.64 -11.90 -13.17
C ALA A 44 4.85 -10.86 -13.96
N VAL A 45 5.45 -9.69 -14.20
CA VAL A 45 4.87 -8.63 -15.04
C VAL A 45 4.62 -9.13 -16.47
N GLN A 46 5.54 -9.90 -17.04
CA GLN A 46 5.36 -10.52 -18.36
C GLN A 46 4.18 -11.49 -18.38
N ARG A 47 4.04 -12.34 -17.34
CA ARG A 47 2.90 -13.27 -17.21
C ARG A 47 1.57 -12.54 -17.03
N ALA A 48 1.59 -11.35 -16.43
CA ALA A 48 0.42 -10.48 -16.33
C ALA A 48 0.04 -9.81 -17.67
N GLY A 49 0.82 -10.00 -18.74
CA GLY A 49 0.52 -9.50 -20.08
C GLY A 49 0.91 -8.05 -20.32
N LEU A 50 1.71 -7.45 -19.43
CA LEU A 50 2.14 -6.05 -19.56
C LEU A 50 3.34 -5.90 -20.50
N PRO A 51 3.38 -4.85 -21.34
CA PRO A 51 4.51 -4.58 -22.24
C PRO A 51 5.74 -4.11 -21.46
N TYR A 52 6.93 -4.34 -22.02
CA TYR A 52 8.21 -3.91 -21.44
C TYR A 52 8.41 -4.33 -19.95
N PRO A 53 8.41 -5.64 -19.65
CA PRO A 53 8.30 -6.15 -18.28
C PRO A 53 9.36 -5.61 -17.31
N HIS A 54 10.61 -5.48 -17.76
CA HIS A 54 11.70 -4.93 -16.94
C HIS A 54 11.48 -3.44 -16.62
N PHE A 55 11.00 -2.66 -17.57
CA PHE A 55 10.71 -1.24 -17.34
C PHE A 55 9.55 -1.07 -16.36
N VAL A 56 8.47 -1.83 -16.55
CA VAL A 56 7.31 -1.79 -15.65
C VAL A 56 7.68 -2.27 -14.24
N ALA A 57 8.50 -3.32 -14.11
CA ALA A 57 9.00 -3.78 -12.81
C ALA A 57 9.84 -2.69 -12.11
N ALA A 58 10.75 -2.05 -12.82
CA ALA A 58 11.55 -0.94 -12.28
C ALA A 58 10.66 0.25 -11.88
N ALA A 59 9.70 0.62 -12.72
CA ALA A 59 8.75 1.69 -12.44
C ALA A 59 7.89 1.39 -11.21
N ALA A 60 7.44 0.14 -11.03
CA ALA A 60 6.69 -0.28 -9.85
C ALA A 60 7.53 -0.17 -8.57
N ILE A 61 8.80 -0.60 -8.59
CA ILE A 61 9.72 -0.47 -7.45
C ILE A 61 9.92 1.00 -7.07
N VAL A 62 10.19 1.87 -8.04
CA VAL A 62 10.38 3.30 -7.81
C VAL A 62 9.10 3.93 -7.28
N PHE A 63 7.96 3.62 -7.90
CA PHE A 63 6.64 4.10 -7.48
C PHE A 63 6.35 3.72 -6.02
N LEU A 64 6.49 2.44 -5.66
CA LEU A 64 6.25 1.96 -4.30
C LEU A 64 7.20 2.61 -3.29
N SER A 65 8.47 2.78 -3.64
CA SER A 65 9.46 3.42 -2.77
C SER A 65 9.10 4.88 -2.49
N VAL A 66 8.80 5.66 -3.54
CA VAL A 66 8.50 7.09 -3.44
C VAL A 66 7.17 7.31 -2.72
N THR A 67 6.13 6.57 -3.08
CA THR A 67 4.81 6.72 -2.45
C THR A 67 4.83 6.29 -0.99
N SER A 68 5.48 5.18 -0.64
CA SER A 68 5.62 4.75 0.76
C SER A 68 6.38 5.77 1.59
N LEU A 69 7.47 6.33 1.07
CA LEU A 69 8.23 7.37 1.75
C LEU A 69 7.40 8.65 1.92
N LEU A 70 6.61 9.03 0.91
CA LEU A 70 5.75 10.21 0.96
C LEU A 70 4.59 10.03 1.94
N VAL A 71 4.05 8.81 2.08
CA VAL A 71 3.08 8.47 3.13
C VAL A 71 3.70 8.66 4.52
N ILE A 72 4.90 8.11 4.76
CA ILE A 72 5.59 8.20 6.05
C ILE A 72 5.90 9.66 6.42
N THR A 73 6.49 10.41 5.48
CA THR A 73 6.94 11.79 5.73
C THR A 73 5.79 12.79 5.71
N ASN A 74 4.72 12.50 4.96
CA ASN A 74 3.65 13.46 4.64
C ASN A 74 4.21 14.82 4.17
N PHE A 75 5.28 14.78 3.38
CA PHE A 75 5.97 15.99 2.91
C PHE A 75 4.99 16.91 2.17
N ASN A 76 5.01 18.20 2.54
CA ASN A 76 4.13 19.22 1.97
C ASN A 76 2.62 18.90 2.01
N GLN A 77 2.17 18.04 2.95
CA GLN A 77 0.78 17.55 3.03
C GLN A 77 0.34 16.68 1.83
N TRP A 78 1.28 16.10 1.08
CA TRP A 78 0.98 15.24 -0.08
C TRP A 78 0.76 13.77 0.29
N GLY A 79 0.74 13.42 1.58
CA GLY A 79 0.57 12.04 2.04
C GLY A 79 -0.76 11.42 1.60
N TRP A 80 -1.83 12.20 1.46
CA TRP A 80 -3.12 11.70 0.98
C TRP A 80 -3.08 11.29 -0.50
N ILE A 81 -2.33 12.02 -1.33
CA ILE A 81 -2.13 11.68 -2.74
C ILE A 81 -1.34 10.37 -2.83
N ALA A 82 -0.27 10.26 -2.05
CA ALA A 82 0.56 9.05 -2.00
C ALA A 82 -0.24 7.82 -1.53
N ALA A 83 -1.03 7.96 -0.47
CA ALA A 83 -1.90 6.89 0.02
C ALA A 83 -2.98 6.51 -1.00
N SER A 84 -3.57 7.50 -1.70
CA SER A 84 -4.55 7.24 -2.76
C SER A 84 -3.94 6.48 -3.93
N ALA A 85 -2.70 6.83 -4.32
CA ALA A 85 -1.97 6.12 -5.36
C ALA A 85 -1.68 4.66 -4.95
N LEU A 86 -1.33 4.42 -3.68
CA LEU A 86 -1.15 3.07 -3.14
C LEU A 86 -2.47 2.28 -3.09
N VAL A 87 -3.62 2.91 -2.80
CA VAL A 87 -4.93 2.25 -2.89
C VAL A 87 -5.18 1.74 -4.30
N VAL A 88 -5.01 2.61 -5.30
CA VAL A 88 -5.22 2.24 -6.71
C VAL A 88 -4.26 1.12 -7.11
N PHE A 89 -2.97 1.24 -6.77
CA PHE A 89 -1.99 0.20 -7.05
C PHE A 89 -2.37 -1.15 -6.42
N THR A 90 -2.71 -1.15 -5.13
CA THR A 90 -3.09 -2.36 -4.38
C THR A 90 -4.35 -3.02 -4.95
N LEU A 91 -5.31 -2.24 -5.43
CA LEU A 91 -6.50 -2.79 -6.09
C LEU A 91 -6.17 -3.39 -7.47
N LEU A 92 -5.21 -2.79 -8.20
CA LEU A 92 -4.78 -3.30 -9.50
C LEU A 92 -4.00 -4.62 -9.36
N THR A 93 -3.29 -4.88 -8.27
CA THR A 93 -2.60 -6.18 -8.12
C THR A 93 -3.55 -7.36 -8.02
N ILE A 94 -4.83 -7.16 -7.64
CA ILE A 94 -5.83 -8.23 -7.55
C ILE A 94 -6.08 -8.88 -8.93
N PRO A 95 -6.58 -8.18 -9.96
CA PRO A 95 -6.83 -8.82 -11.26
C PRO A 95 -5.56 -9.25 -11.99
N TYR A 96 -4.42 -8.60 -11.76
CA TYR A 96 -3.17 -8.90 -12.48
C TYR A 96 -2.30 -9.98 -11.81
N GLY A 97 -2.33 -10.08 -10.48
CA GLY A 97 -1.47 -10.97 -9.70
C GLY A 97 -2.23 -12.06 -8.94
N HIS A 98 -3.42 -11.72 -8.42
CA HIS A 98 -4.18 -12.55 -7.49
C HIS A 98 -5.62 -12.81 -7.96
N ALA A 99 -5.79 -13.04 -9.26
CA ALA A 99 -7.08 -13.36 -9.86
C ALA A 99 -7.54 -14.76 -9.40
N PHE A 100 -7.94 -14.90 -8.13
CA PHE A 100 -8.18 -16.19 -7.48
C PHE A 100 -9.18 -17.05 -8.25
N TRP A 101 -10.14 -16.42 -8.95
CA TRP A 101 -11.14 -17.06 -9.80
C TRP A 101 -10.56 -17.84 -10.98
N THR A 102 -9.32 -17.57 -11.41
CA THR A 102 -8.65 -18.30 -12.50
C THR A 102 -7.88 -19.53 -12.04
N PHE A 103 -7.69 -19.72 -10.74
CA PHE A 103 -6.88 -20.82 -10.20
C PHE A 103 -7.73 -22.03 -9.76
N PRO A 104 -7.22 -23.27 -9.88
CA PRO A 104 -7.83 -24.46 -9.28
C PRO A 104 -7.53 -24.55 -7.78
N GLN A 105 -8.27 -25.41 -7.07
CA GLN A 105 -7.95 -25.73 -5.67
C GLN A 105 -6.68 -26.60 -5.58
N PRO A 106 -5.85 -26.46 -4.53
CA PRO A 106 -6.02 -25.61 -3.33
C PRO A 106 -5.56 -24.16 -3.49
N ARG A 107 -4.90 -23.83 -4.61
CA ARG A 107 -4.30 -22.51 -4.84
C ARG A 107 -5.31 -21.37 -4.81
N ARG A 108 -6.53 -21.58 -5.31
CA ARG A 108 -7.62 -20.61 -5.25
C ARG A 108 -7.86 -20.06 -3.84
N ALA A 109 -7.85 -20.92 -2.82
CA ALA A 109 -8.05 -20.49 -1.44
C ALA A 109 -6.90 -19.59 -0.96
N GLN A 110 -5.66 -19.95 -1.29
CA GLN A 110 -4.47 -19.14 -0.97
C GLN A 110 -4.53 -17.76 -1.65
N GLU A 111 -4.87 -17.70 -2.95
CA GLU A 111 -4.98 -16.42 -3.67
C GLU A 111 -6.12 -15.57 -3.12
N LEU A 112 -7.22 -16.17 -2.67
CA LEU A 112 -8.29 -15.44 -1.98
C LEU A 112 -7.79 -14.81 -0.66
N HIS A 113 -6.94 -15.49 0.10
CA HIS A 113 -6.34 -14.91 1.31
C HIS A 113 -5.49 -13.67 0.97
N PHE A 114 -4.68 -13.72 -0.09
CA PHE A 114 -3.94 -12.53 -0.53
C PHE A 114 -4.87 -11.39 -0.92
N VAL A 115 -5.97 -11.66 -1.63
CA VAL A 115 -6.97 -10.63 -1.94
C VAL A 115 -7.54 -10.00 -0.67
N LEU A 116 -7.89 -10.80 0.35
CA LEU A 116 -8.43 -10.27 1.61
C LEU A 116 -7.40 -9.43 2.39
N GLU A 117 -6.13 -9.81 2.35
CA GLU A 117 -5.03 -8.98 2.90
C GLU A 117 -4.94 -7.63 2.18
N HIS A 118 -5.00 -7.63 0.85
CA HIS A 118 -4.98 -6.41 0.04
C HIS A 118 -6.17 -5.48 0.34
N ILE A 119 -7.38 -6.04 0.47
CA ILE A 119 -8.58 -5.27 0.85
C ILE A 119 -8.42 -4.68 2.25
N SER A 120 -7.82 -5.41 3.19
CA SER A 120 -7.55 -4.92 4.54
C SER A 120 -6.56 -3.74 4.54
N VAL A 121 -5.50 -3.84 3.73
CA VAL A 121 -4.53 -2.75 3.53
C VAL A 121 -5.18 -1.53 2.89
N VAL A 122 -6.02 -1.72 1.88
CA VAL A 122 -6.81 -0.63 1.27
C VAL A 122 -7.66 0.07 2.31
N GLY A 123 -8.33 -0.66 3.21
CA GLY A 123 -9.08 -0.07 4.32
C GLY A 123 -8.21 0.81 5.23
N GLY A 124 -7.01 0.33 5.58
CA GLY A 124 -6.05 1.11 6.37
C GLY A 124 -5.56 2.38 5.67
N LEU A 125 -5.31 2.31 4.35
CA LEU A 125 -4.92 3.47 3.54
C LEU A 125 -6.06 4.50 3.41
N LEU A 126 -7.30 4.05 3.22
CA LEU A 126 -8.47 4.93 3.16
C LEU A 126 -8.70 5.67 4.48
N LEU A 127 -8.54 4.99 5.62
CA LEU A 127 -8.57 5.63 6.93
C LEU A 127 -7.45 6.69 7.06
N LEU A 128 -6.24 6.37 6.61
CA LEU A 128 -5.12 7.31 6.64
C LEU A 128 -5.36 8.54 5.73
N ILE A 129 -5.96 8.34 4.56
CA ILE A 129 -6.37 9.44 3.67
C ILE A 129 -7.33 10.38 4.41
N ALA A 130 -8.34 9.84 5.10
CA ALA A 130 -9.28 10.65 5.87
C ALA A 130 -8.57 11.47 6.96
N VAL A 131 -7.60 10.88 7.66
CA VAL A 131 -6.79 11.58 8.68
C VAL A 131 -5.92 12.68 8.06
N PHE A 132 -5.31 12.46 6.89
CA PHE A 132 -4.54 13.50 6.22
C PHE A 132 -5.41 14.66 5.77
N LEU A 133 -6.59 14.39 5.22
CA LEU A 133 -7.53 15.42 4.78
C LEU A 133 -8.07 16.25 5.96
N SER A 134 -8.41 15.61 7.08
CA SER A 134 -8.86 16.33 8.28
C SER A 134 -7.79 17.27 8.82
N ASN A 135 -6.52 16.88 8.75
CA ASN A 135 -5.39 17.68 9.23
C ASN A 135 -4.98 18.80 8.25
N ALA A 136 -5.36 18.68 6.98
CA ALA A 136 -5.12 19.71 5.95
C ALA A 136 -6.20 20.80 5.93
N GLY A 137 -7.19 20.75 6.84
CA GLY A 137 -8.33 21.66 6.84
C GLY A 137 -9.31 21.42 5.68
N VAL A 138 -9.21 20.26 5.02
CA VAL A 138 -10.18 19.82 4.02
C VAL A 138 -11.38 19.27 4.78
N SER A 139 -12.43 20.09 4.93
CA SER A 139 -13.66 19.65 5.59
C SER A 139 -14.25 18.45 4.84
N PRO A 140 -14.59 17.34 5.51
CA PRO A 140 -15.24 16.22 4.85
C PRO A 140 -16.65 16.56 4.35
N VAL A 141 -17.26 17.64 4.83
CA VAL A 141 -18.54 18.26 4.39
C VAL A 141 -18.54 19.73 4.79
#